data_AF-A0A8J2ZX09-F1
#
_entry.id   AF-A0A8J2ZX09-F1
#
_cell.length_a   1.000
_cell.length_b   1.000
_cell.length_c   1.000
_cell.angle_alpha   90.00
_cell.angle_beta   90.00
_cell.angle_gamma   90.00
#
_symmetry.space_group_name_H-M   'P 1'
#
loop_
_entity.id
_entity.type
_entity.pdbx_description
1 polymer ?
#
loop_
_entity_poly.entity_id
_entity_poly.type
_entity_poly.pdbx_seq_one_letter_code
_entity_poly.pdbx_strand_id
1 'polypeptide(L)'
;MNSISIDIETFSSANLQKSGVYRYAESDDFEILLFGYSVDGGEVQVVDLACGEEIPDEIINGLMDDSVTKWAFNAMFERVCLSK
;
A
#
# COMPACT_ATOMS: atom_id res chain seq x y z
N MET A 1 -5.40 -8.59 15.50
CA MET A 1 -5.66 -8.27 14.09
C MET A 1 -5.72 -9.56 13.31
N ASN A 2 -6.83 -9.84 12.61
CA ASN A 2 -6.96 -11.04 11.76
C ASN A 2 -6.81 -10.69 10.28
N SER A 3 -7.26 -9.50 9.87
CA SER A 3 -7.15 -9.03 8.49
C SER A 3 -6.97 -7.52 8.39
N ILE A 4 -6.25 -7.08 7.35
CA ILE A 4 -6.13 -5.68 6.96
C ILE A 4 -6.64 -5.54 5.53
N SER A 5 -7.62 -4.68 5.31
CA SER A 5 -7.96 -4.18 3.96
C SER A 5 -7.08 -2.98 3.65
N ILE A 6 -6.47 -2.96 2.47
CA ILE A 6 -5.46 -1.98 2.06
C ILE A 6 -5.88 -1.37 0.72
N ASP A 7 -5.62 -0.08 0.57
CA ASP A 7 -5.66 0.65 -0.69
C ASP A 7 -4.55 1.70 -0.68
N ILE A 8 -3.90 1.96 -1.81
CA ILE A 8 -2.79 2.93 -1.89
C ILE A 8 -2.94 3.85 -3.09
N GLU A 9 -2.55 5.10 -2.89
CA GLU A 9 -2.41 6.06 -3.98
C GLU A 9 -0.93 6.31 -4.24
N THR A 10 -0.53 6.31 -5.51
CA THR A 10 0.89 6.32 -5.89
C THR A 10 1.17 7.32 -6.99
N PHE A 11 2.42 7.75 -7.08
CA PHE A 11 2.95 8.51 -8.19
C PHE A 11 4.12 7.76 -8.83
N SER A 12 4.27 7.89 -10.15
CA SER A 12 5.46 7.53 -10.93
C SER A 12 5.34 8.18 -12.30
N SER A 13 6.44 8.67 -12.87
CA SER A 13 6.44 9.19 -14.25
C SER A 13 6.24 8.07 -15.29
N ALA A 14 6.46 6.82 -14.93
CA ALA A 14 6.18 5.69 -15.81
C ALA A 14 4.67 5.55 -16.04
N ASN A 15 4.26 5.33 -17.29
CA ASN A 15 2.86 5.13 -17.61
C ASN A 15 2.43 3.69 -17.24
N LEU A 16 1.69 3.53 -16.14
CA LEU A 16 1.25 2.23 -15.62
C LEU A 16 0.60 1.32 -16.67
N GLN A 17 -0.31 1.86 -17.49
CA GLN A 17 -1.03 1.08 -18.51
C GLN A 17 -0.11 0.53 -19.60
N LYS A 18 0.98 1.24 -19.91
CA LYS A 18 1.96 0.83 -20.93
C LYS A 18 3.10 0.00 -20.36
N SER A 19 3.52 0.28 -19.12
CA SER A 19 4.71 -0.32 -18.51
C SER A 19 4.42 -1.55 -17.67
N GLY A 20 3.17 -1.71 -17.20
CA GLY A 20 2.84 -2.65 -16.14
C GLY A 20 3.36 -2.19 -14.77
N VAL A 21 2.92 -2.89 -13.72
CA VAL A 21 3.14 -2.47 -12.32
C VAL A 21 4.60 -2.53 -11.89
N TYR A 22 5.38 -3.53 -12.32
CA TYR A 22 6.78 -3.66 -11.89
C TYR A 22 7.61 -2.46 -12.32
N ARG A 23 7.62 -2.13 -13.62
CA ARG A 23 8.34 -0.97 -14.12
C ARG A 23 7.78 0.36 -13.59
N TYR A 24 6.50 0.40 -13.26
CA TYR A 24 5.88 1.56 -12.63
C TYR A 24 6.43 1.81 -11.22
N ALA A 25 6.46 0.76 -10.38
CA ALA A 25 6.98 0.82 -9.01
C ALA A 25 8.50 0.99 -8.96
N GLU A 26 9.24 0.38 -9.88
CA GLU A 26 10.71 0.47 -9.98
C GLU A 26 11.22 1.84 -10.47
N SER A 27 10.35 2.77 -10.87
CA SER A 27 10.78 4.11 -11.30
C SER A 27 11.51 4.85 -10.16
N ASP A 28 12.55 5.61 -10.50
CA ASP A 28 13.35 6.35 -9.51
C ASP A 28 12.52 7.40 -8.75
N ASP A 29 11.46 7.91 -9.39
CA ASP A 29 10.53 8.89 -8.86
C ASP A 29 9.21 8.29 -8.35
N PHE A 30 9.14 6.96 -8.20
CA PHE A 30 7.93 6.35 -7.64
C PHE A 30 7.81 6.60 -6.15
N GLU A 31 6.62 7.03 -5.74
CA GLU A 31 6.25 7.36 -4.36
C GLU A 31 4.87 6.79 -4.03
N ILE A 32 4.69 6.32 -2.79
CA ILE A 32 3.37 6.06 -2.21
C ILE A 32 2.92 7.37 -1.54
N LEU A 33 1.79 7.91 -1.99
CA LEU A 33 1.27 9.19 -1.54
C LEU A 33 0.33 9.04 -0.34
N LEU A 34 -0.61 8.10 -0.45
CA LEU A 34 -1.60 7.81 0.59
C LEU A 34 -1.62 6.30 0.86
N PHE A 35 -1.78 5.95 2.14
CA PHE A 35 -1.98 4.58 2.58
C PHE A 35 -3.30 4.48 3.34
N GLY A 36 -4.32 3.92 2.68
CA GLY A 36 -5.62 3.63 3.26
C GLY A 36 -5.65 2.23 3.86
N TYR A 37 -6.18 2.09 5.07
CA TYR A 37 -6.35 0.79 5.69
C TYR A 37 -7.61 0.68 6.54
N SER A 38 -8.09 -0.55 6.71
CA SER A 38 -9.12 -0.91 7.69
C SER A 38 -8.74 -2.23 8.36
N VAL A 39 -8.73 -2.23 9.69
CA VAL A 39 -8.41 -3.40 10.51
C VAL A 39 -9.70 -4.15 10.83
N ASP A 40 -9.74 -5.44 10.50
CA ASP A 40 -10.85 -6.35 10.83
C ASP A 40 -12.23 -5.82 10.40
N GLY A 41 -12.30 -5.08 9.28
CA GLY A 41 -13.52 -4.47 8.76
C GLY A 41 -14.02 -3.26 9.55
N GLY A 42 -13.19 -2.71 10.43
CA GLY A 42 -13.48 -1.49 11.20
C GLY A 42 -13.39 -0.21 10.39
N GLU A 43 -13.29 0.91 11.10
CA GLU A 43 -13.20 2.23 10.49
C GLU A 43 -11.98 2.35 9.57
N VAL A 44 -12.19 2.97 8.41
CA VAL A 44 -11.11 3.25 7.46
C VAL A 44 -10.26 4.39 8.01
N GLN A 45 -8.95 4.20 8.00
CA GLN A 45 -7.95 5.20 8.32
C GLN A 45 -7.14 5.50 7.05
N VAL A 46 -6.68 6.73 6.91
CA VAL A 46 -5.82 7.16 5.79
C VAL A 46 -4.61 7.84 6.37
N VAL A 47 -3.43 7.40 5.92
CA VAL A 47 -2.14 8.00 6.28
C VAL A 47 -1.64 8.80 5.06
N ASP A 48 -1.42 10.10 5.26
CA ASP A 48 -0.88 11.02 4.24
C ASP A 48 0.65 11.02 4.26
N LEU A 49 1.24 10.03 3.57
CA LEU A 49 2.69 9.86 3.47
C LEU A 49 3.34 11.03 2.74
N ALA A 50 2.64 11.63 1.76
CA ALA A 50 3.12 12.81 1.04
C ALA A 50 3.24 14.04 1.95
N CYS A 51 2.43 14.13 3.01
CA CYS A 51 2.54 15.16 4.05
C CYS A 51 3.44 14.76 5.24
N GLY A 52 4.12 13.60 5.16
CA GLY A 52 5.06 13.13 6.18
C GLY A 52 4.40 12.45 7.38
N GLU A 53 3.14 12.00 7.26
CA GLU A 53 2.57 11.08 8.24
C GLU A 53 3.25 9.71 8.16
N GLU A 54 3.26 8.97 9.27
CA GLU A 54 3.88 7.66 9.36
C GLU A 54 2.82 6.58 9.58
N ILE A 55 2.99 5.44 8.91
CA ILE A 55 2.12 4.27 9.12
C ILE A 55 2.36 3.77 10.55
N PRO A 56 1.31 3.55 11.36
CA PRO A 56 1.49 3.06 12.72
C PRO A 56 2.22 1.71 12.75
N ASP A 57 3.14 1.53 13.71
CA ASP A 57 3.95 0.30 13.85
C ASP A 57 3.11 -0.98 13.89
N GLU A 58 1.94 -0.95 14.53
CA GLU A 58 1.04 -2.10 14.59
C GLU A 58 0.56 -2.54 13.19
N ILE A 59 0.33 -1.59 12.29
CA ILE A 59 -0.08 -1.88 10.92
C ILE A 59 1.10 -2.44 10.12
N ILE A 60 2.30 -1.84 10.25
CA ILE A 60 3.52 -2.37 9.60
C ILE A 60 3.79 -3.80 10.05
N ASN A 61 3.73 -4.06 11.36
CA ASN A 61 3.88 -5.42 11.91
C ASN A 61 2.82 -6.38 11.36
N GLY A 62 1.57 -5.94 11.25
CA GLY A 62 0.49 -6.74 10.66
C GLY A 62 0.67 -7.03 9.17
N LEU A 63 1.28 -6.14 8.39
CA LEU A 63 1.62 -6.39 6.98
C LEU A 63 2.68 -7.50 6.83
N MET A 64 3.63 -7.55 7.77
CA MET A 64 4.73 -8.53 7.80
C MET A 64 4.37 -9.86 8.47
N ASP A 65 3.24 -9.93 9.16
CA ASP A 65 2.76 -11.14 9.83
C ASP A 65 2.02 -12.06 8.85
N ASP A 66 2.54 -13.28 8.69
CA ASP A 66 1.95 -14.33 7.83
C ASP A 66 0.60 -14.84 8.34
N SER A 67 0.28 -14.63 9.61
CA SER A 67 -1.02 -15.00 10.20
C SER A 67 -2.13 -13.99 9.92
N VAL A 68 -1.78 -12.76 9.52
CA VAL A 68 -2.74 -11.71 9.16
C VAL A 68 -3.08 -11.80 7.67
N THR A 69 -4.37 -11.83 7.34
CA THR A 69 -4.83 -11.82 5.94
C THR A 69 -4.86 -10.40 5.38
N LYS A 70 -4.17 -10.17 4.26
CA LYS A 70 -4.18 -8.87 3.57
C LYS A 70 -5.18 -8.89 2.42
N TRP A 71 -6.09 -7.93 2.40
CA TRP A 71 -7.12 -7.76 1.36
C TRP A 71 -6.89 -6.47 0.59
N ALA A 72 -7.02 -6.52 -0.73
CA ALA A 72 -7.03 -5.35 -1.59
C ALA A 72 -7.74 -5.69 -2.92
N PHE A 73 -8.32 -4.70 -3.58
CA PHE A 73 -8.89 -4.88 -4.90
C PHE A 73 -7.79 -4.76 -5.94
N ASN A 74 -7.40 -5.88 -6.56
CA ASN A 74 -6.16 -6.04 -7.33
C ASN A 74 -4.88 -6.10 -6.47
N ALA A 75 -4.91 -6.88 -5.37
CA ALA A 75 -3.84 -7.06 -4.38
C ALA A 75 -2.40 -7.24 -4.91
N MET A 76 -2.23 -7.65 -6.17
CA MET A 76 -0.92 -7.70 -6.81
C MET A 76 -0.30 -6.31 -6.98
N PHE A 77 -1.10 -5.28 -7.23
CA PHE A 77 -0.62 -3.92 -7.38
C PHE A 77 -0.07 -3.37 -6.07
N GLU A 78 -0.85 -3.46 -5.00
CA GLU A 78 -0.48 -3.00 -3.66
C GLU A 78 0.76 -3.76 -3.19
N ARG A 79 0.78 -5.08 -3.37
CA ARG A 79 1.92 -5.92 -2.99
C ARG A 79 3.22 -5.50 -3.69
N VAL A 80 3.20 -5.24 -5.00
CA VAL A 80 4.41 -4.84 -5.72
C VAL A 80 4.87 -3.45 -5.27
N CYS A 81 3.94 -2.51 -5.15
CA CYS A 81 4.24 -1.15 -4.72
C CYS A 81 4.81 -1.08 -3.30
N LEU A 82 4.26 -1.86 -2.36
CA LEU A 82 4.71 -1.93 -0.96
C LEU A 82 6.01 -2.73 -0.76
N SER A 83 6.48 -3.47 -1.77
CA SER A 83 7.72 -4.26 -1.69
C SER A 83 8.96 -3.49 -2.17
N LYS A 84 8.80 -2.23 -2.60
CA LYS A 84 9.89 -1.34 -2.95
C LYS A 84 10.44 -0.66 -1.71
#